data_AF-A0A0G1FQ81-F1
#
_entry.id   AF-A0A0G1FQ81-F1
#
_cell.length_a   1.000
_cell.length_b   1.000
_cell.length_c   1.000
_cell.angle_alpha   90.00
_cell.angle_beta   90.00
_cell.angle_gamma   90.00
#
_symmetry.space_group_name_H-M   'P 1'
#
loop_
_entity.id
_entity.type
_entity.pdbx_description
1 polymer ?
#
loop_
_entity_poly.entity_id
_entity_poly.type
_entity_poly.pdbx_seq_one_letter_code
_entity_poly.pdbx_strand_id
1 'polypeptide(L)'
;MMRKFFTASYLVFSLGLIIYLVVYPGIKFPDPPPNSTLSVEPGDSETPYRRAYFTDYNRSEVIEHYRKQFDYLPILRLNYPPEDAQTIIRDRTRSVYLEELTHPFRESIFINGFIPSSAKDDIWYKGRHYEQKITVRFVPSMIVRRILINVITLVLGWMIVNEWVYFVKNSLWIFR
;
A
#
# COMPACT_ATOMS: atom_id res chain seq x y z
N MET A 1 -34.05 8.23 20.20
CA MET A 1 -32.85 9.08 20.02
C MET A 1 -31.65 8.27 19.50
N MET A 2 -31.27 7.18 20.17
CA MET A 2 -30.12 6.32 19.82
C MET A 2 -30.07 5.85 18.35
N ARG A 3 -31.18 5.36 17.77
CA ARG A 3 -31.20 4.91 16.36
C ARG A 3 -30.83 6.01 15.37
N LYS A 4 -31.37 7.22 15.53
CA LYS A 4 -31.09 8.35 14.62
C LYS A 4 -29.63 8.76 14.66
N PHE A 5 -29.00 8.68 15.84
CA PHE A 5 -27.57 8.95 16.00
C PHE A 5 -26.71 7.94 15.23
N PHE A 6 -26.92 6.64 15.44
CA PHE A 6 -26.19 5.58 14.71
C PHE A 6 -26.39 5.68 13.19
N THR A 7 -27.61 5.98 12.75
CA THR A 7 -27.88 6.20 11.33
C THR A 7 -27.11 7.40 10.79
N ALA A 8 -27.13 8.54 11.50
CA ALA A 8 -26.41 9.72 11.07
C ALA A 8 -24.89 9.49 11.02
N SER A 9 -24.30 8.87 12.06
CA SER A 9 -22.87 8.56 12.10
C SER A 9 -22.46 7.62 10.97
N TYR A 10 -23.30 6.61 10.68
CA TYR A 10 -23.06 5.67 9.59
C TYR A 10 -23.08 6.36 8.22
N LEU A 11 -24.05 7.23 7.98
CA LEU A 11 -24.15 7.97 6.71
C LEU A 11 -22.98 8.93 6.52
N VAL A 12 -22.56 9.64 7.58
CA VAL A 12 -21.38 10.51 7.54
C VAL A 12 -20.11 9.71 7.25
N PHE A 13 -19.91 8.57 7.91
CA PHE A 13 -18.79 7.66 7.65
C PHE A 13 -18.81 7.14 6.21
N SER A 14 -19.98 6.68 5.74
CA SER A 14 -20.17 6.16 4.38
C SER A 14 -19.83 7.21 3.33
N LEU A 15 -20.32 8.44 3.53
CA LEU A 15 -20.04 9.55 2.63
C LEU A 15 -18.54 9.88 2.61
N GLY A 16 -17.90 9.96 3.78
CA GLY A 16 -16.47 10.18 3.89
C GLY A 16 -15.63 9.10 3.20
N LEU A 17 -16.01 7.83 3.37
CA LEU A 17 -15.35 6.70 2.72
C LEU A 17 -15.49 6.74 1.20
N ILE A 18 -16.68 7.04 0.68
CA ILE A 18 -16.92 7.17 -0.76
C ILE A 18 -16.08 8.31 -1.34
N ILE A 19 -16.07 9.48 -0.68
CA ILE A 19 -15.24 10.63 -1.08
C ILE A 19 -13.77 10.23 -1.16
N TYR A 20 -13.26 9.57 -0.12
CA TYR A 20 -11.87 9.11 -0.06
C TYR A 20 -11.48 8.17 -1.22
N LEU A 21 -12.39 7.29 -1.63
CA LEU A 21 -12.12 6.28 -2.66
C LEU A 21 -12.26 6.80 -4.10
N VAL A 22 -13.08 7.84 -4.31
CA VAL A 22 -13.45 8.32 -5.65
C VAL A 22 -12.74 9.63 -6.01
N VAL A 23 -12.62 10.57 -5.08
CA VAL A 23 -12.18 11.95 -5.39
C VAL A 23 -10.68 12.01 -5.67
N TYR A 24 -9.89 11.19 -4.99
CA TYR A 24 -8.45 11.22 -5.14
C TYR A 24 -8.01 10.42 -6.37
N PRO A 25 -7.17 11.00 -7.25
CA PRO A 25 -6.66 10.29 -8.42
C PRO A 25 -5.81 9.09 -8.00
N GLY A 26 -5.87 8.02 -8.80
CA GLY A 26 -4.93 6.91 -8.67
C GLY A 26 -3.52 7.38 -8.99
N ILE A 27 -2.53 6.90 -8.24
CA ILE A 27 -1.12 7.20 -8.53
C ILE A 27 -0.66 6.32 -9.69
N LYS A 28 0.18 6.88 -10.58
CA LYS A 28 0.89 6.11 -11.59
C LYS A 28 2.04 5.34 -10.92
N PHE A 29 2.71 4.46 -11.66
CA PHE A 29 3.94 3.87 -11.15
C PHE A 29 4.92 4.99 -10.72
N PRO A 30 5.47 4.96 -9.50
CA PRO A 30 6.25 6.07 -8.96
C PRO A 30 7.57 6.25 -9.72
N ASP A 31 8.03 7.49 -9.79
CA ASP A 31 9.33 7.84 -10.36
C ASP A 31 10.45 7.40 -9.42
N PRO A 32 11.57 6.89 -9.96
CA PRO A 32 12.67 6.43 -9.13
C PRO A 32 13.44 7.59 -8.50
N PRO A 33 14.29 7.35 -7.48
CA PRO A 33 15.16 8.36 -6.92
C PRO A 33 16.03 9.03 -8.00
N PRO A 34 16.34 10.33 -7.87
CA PRO A 34 17.28 11.02 -8.75
C PRO A 34 18.61 10.27 -8.89
N ASN A 35 19.22 10.34 -10.08
CA ASN A 35 20.50 9.70 -10.43
C ASN A 35 20.53 8.16 -10.30
N SER A 36 19.35 7.53 -10.15
CA SER A 36 19.23 6.08 -10.20
C SER A 36 19.26 5.55 -11.64
N THR A 37 19.73 4.32 -11.78
CA THR A 37 19.82 3.64 -13.08
C THR A 37 18.89 2.44 -13.10
N LEU A 38 18.03 2.36 -14.11
CA LEU A 38 17.12 1.23 -14.30
C LEU A 38 17.93 -0.06 -14.54
N SER A 39 17.60 -1.10 -13.76
CA SER A 39 18.12 -2.45 -13.96
C SER A 39 17.45 -3.13 -15.15
N VAL A 40 18.26 -3.73 -16.02
CA VAL A 40 17.80 -4.55 -17.15
C VAL A 40 18.03 -6.05 -16.90
N GLU A 41 18.33 -6.42 -15.67
CA GLU A 41 18.50 -7.84 -15.31
C GLU A 41 17.20 -8.63 -15.50
N PRO A 42 17.29 -9.92 -15.88
CA PRO A 42 16.13 -10.79 -15.94
C PRO A 42 15.38 -10.81 -14.59
N GLY A 43 14.05 -10.70 -14.63
CA GLY A 43 13.22 -10.67 -13.42
C GLY A 43 12.88 -9.28 -12.89
N ASP A 44 13.68 -8.25 -13.19
CA ASP A 44 13.53 -6.94 -12.56
C ASP A 44 12.45 -6.05 -13.19
N SER A 45 12.08 -6.32 -14.46
CA SER A 45 11.06 -5.56 -15.21
C SER A 45 10.06 -6.45 -15.97
N GLU A 46 9.77 -7.65 -15.47
CA GLU A 46 8.84 -8.60 -16.13
C GLU A 46 7.39 -8.12 -16.19
N THR A 47 6.99 -7.22 -15.28
CA THR A 47 5.63 -6.68 -15.24
C THR A 47 5.68 -5.16 -15.28
N PRO A 48 4.65 -4.48 -15.83
CA PRO A 48 4.60 -3.01 -15.83
C PRO A 48 4.54 -2.42 -14.42
N TYR A 49 4.26 -3.25 -13.40
CA TYR A 49 4.11 -2.88 -12.01
C TYR A 49 5.29 -3.26 -11.13
N ARG A 50 6.41 -3.70 -11.71
CA ARG A 50 7.65 -3.99 -10.97
C ARG A 50 8.85 -3.45 -11.73
N ARG A 51 9.70 -2.69 -11.06
CA ARG A 51 10.94 -2.15 -11.63
C ARG A 51 12.03 -2.13 -10.57
N ALA A 52 13.26 -2.46 -10.95
CA ALA A 52 14.42 -2.33 -10.08
C ALA A 52 15.37 -1.24 -10.57
N TYR A 53 16.01 -0.57 -9.61
CA TYR A 53 16.92 0.54 -9.86
C TYR A 53 18.16 0.40 -8.98
N PHE A 54 19.30 0.81 -9.52
CA PHE A 54 20.53 1.03 -8.76
C PHE A 54 20.56 2.48 -8.29
N THR A 55 20.86 2.72 -7.02
CA THR A 55 20.85 4.07 -6.43
C THR A 55 21.87 4.19 -5.31
N ASP A 56 22.36 5.41 -5.11
CA ASP A 56 23.27 5.77 -4.02
C ASP A 56 22.53 6.28 -2.78
N TYR A 57 21.20 6.31 -2.83
CA TYR A 57 20.38 6.74 -1.71
C TYR A 57 20.48 5.72 -0.60
N ASN A 58 20.34 6.13 0.67
CA ASN A 58 20.16 5.21 1.78
C ASN A 58 18.69 4.81 1.98
N ARG A 59 18.40 3.85 2.86
CA ARG A 59 17.03 3.36 3.12
C ARG A 59 16.05 4.50 3.42
N SER A 60 16.42 5.41 4.33
CA SER A 60 15.53 6.50 4.76
C SER A 60 15.22 7.46 3.61
N GLU A 61 16.22 7.78 2.80
CA GLU A 61 16.07 8.63 1.62
C GLU A 61 15.18 7.99 0.55
N VAL A 62 15.33 6.69 0.30
CA VAL A 62 14.49 5.94 -0.63
C VAL A 62 13.03 5.97 -0.17
N ILE A 63 12.77 5.67 1.10
CA ILE A 63 11.39 5.63 1.62
C ILE A 63 10.76 7.02 1.57
N GLU A 64 11.49 8.05 1.99
CA GLU A 64 10.97 9.43 1.96
C GLU A 64 10.73 9.92 0.53
N HIS A 65 11.57 9.52 -0.44
CA HIS A 65 11.36 9.82 -1.86
C HIS A 65 10.02 9.26 -2.37
N TYR A 66 9.73 7.98 -2.07
CA TYR A 66 8.46 7.38 -2.48
C TYR A 66 7.26 7.91 -1.69
N ARG A 67 7.44 8.21 -0.40
CA ARG A 67 6.41 8.81 0.45
C ARG A 67 5.94 10.16 -0.07
N LYS A 68 6.86 11.00 -0.56
CA LYS A 68 6.53 12.31 -1.16
C LYS A 68 5.70 12.20 -2.44
N GLN A 69 5.81 11.08 -3.17
CA GLN A 69 4.96 10.82 -4.34
C GLN A 69 3.59 10.22 -3.96
N PHE A 70 3.46 9.77 -2.72
CA PHE A 70 2.25 9.24 -2.11
C PHE A 70 1.53 10.34 -1.29
N ASP A 71 1.41 11.56 -1.83
CA ASP A 71 1.12 12.81 -1.08
C ASP A 71 -0.30 12.98 -0.50
N TYR A 72 -1.11 11.92 -0.34
CA TYR A 72 -2.45 12.06 0.24
C TYR A 72 -2.70 11.17 1.45
N LEU A 73 -3.30 11.76 2.47
CA LEU A 73 -3.65 11.08 3.71
C LEU A 73 -4.91 10.21 3.55
N PRO A 74 -5.02 9.10 4.30
CA PRO A 74 -4.00 8.53 5.18
C PRO A 74 -2.98 7.66 4.43
N ILE A 75 -1.69 7.86 4.72
CA ILE A 75 -0.60 6.99 4.27
C ILE A 75 -0.18 6.14 5.46
N LEU A 76 -0.24 4.82 5.31
CA LEU A 76 0.32 3.89 6.29
C LEU A 76 1.66 3.37 5.78
N ARG A 77 2.64 3.34 6.68
CA ARG A 77 3.96 2.74 6.46
C ARG A 77 4.02 1.43 7.21
N LEU A 78 4.16 0.33 6.49
CA LEU A 78 4.27 -1.01 7.06
C LEU A 78 5.69 -1.54 6.81
N ASN A 79 6.28 -2.19 7.82
CA ASN A 79 7.61 -2.78 7.73
C ASN A 79 7.47 -4.31 7.82
N TYR A 80 8.07 -5.00 6.85
CA TYR A 80 8.00 -6.45 6.73
C TYR A 80 9.37 -7.07 6.96
N PRO A 81 9.42 -8.34 7.38
CA PRO A 81 10.64 -9.12 7.34
C PRO A 81 11.23 -9.19 5.91
N PRO A 82 12.55 -9.03 5.73
CA PRO A 82 13.18 -9.07 4.40
C PRO A 82 12.95 -10.36 3.61
N GLU A 83 12.80 -11.49 4.30
CA GLU A 83 12.52 -12.80 3.74
C GLU A 83 11.20 -12.83 2.94
N ASP A 84 10.20 -12.04 3.35
CA ASP A 84 8.92 -11.94 2.65
C ASP A 84 9.06 -11.32 1.26
N ALA A 85 10.19 -10.65 0.96
CA ALA A 85 10.45 -10.11 -0.38
C ALA A 85 10.48 -11.21 -1.45
N GLN A 86 10.80 -12.45 -1.08
CA GLN A 86 10.77 -13.59 -2.00
C GLN A 86 9.35 -13.92 -2.47
N THR A 87 8.34 -13.65 -1.66
CA THR A 87 6.92 -13.87 -2.01
C THR A 87 6.26 -12.58 -2.51
N ILE A 88 6.57 -11.45 -1.87
CA ILE A 88 5.93 -10.14 -2.13
C ILE A 88 6.52 -9.44 -3.36
N ILE A 89 7.81 -9.60 -3.68
CA ILE A 89 8.42 -8.91 -4.82
C ILE A 89 8.63 -9.86 -5.99
N ARG A 90 9.46 -10.89 -5.80
CA ARG A 90 9.70 -11.99 -6.74
C ARG A 90 10.50 -13.10 -6.07
N ASP A 91 10.40 -14.29 -6.63
CA ASP A 91 11.19 -15.44 -6.23
C ASP A 91 12.69 -15.10 -6.24
N ARG A 92 13.38 -15.55 -5.19
CA ARG A 92 14.83 -15.38 -4.98
C ARG A 92 15.30 -13.92 -4.93
N THR A 93 14.44 -12.97 -4.61
CA THR A 93 14.88 -11.60 -4.29
C THR A 93 15.72 -11.58 -3.03
N ARG A 94 16.91 -10.98 -3.12
CA ARG A 94 17.70 -10.61 -1.95
C ARG A 94 17.17 -9.30 -1.39
N SER A 95 17.10 -9.23 -0.07
CA SER A 95 16.54 -8.10 0.66
C SER A 95 17.31 -7.87 1.95
N VAL A 96 17.50 -6.60 2.29
CA VAL A 96 17.91 -6.14 3.62
C VAL A 96 16.74 -5.46 4.33
N TYR A 97 15.81 -4.87 3.57
CA TYR A 97 14.55 -4.35 4.09
C TYR A 97 13.43 -4.45 3.06
N LEU A 98 12.21 -4.61 3.57
CA LEU A 98 10.98 -4.57 2.81
C LEU A 98 9.97 -3.67 3.52
N GLU A 99 9.50 -2.64 2.82
CA GLU A 99 8.51 -1.71 3.34
C GLU A 99 7.37 -1.51 2.37
N GLU A 100 6.19 -1.18 2.90
CA GLU A 100 5.03 -0.80 2.12
C GLU A 100 4.55 0.59 2.51
N LEU A 101 4.23 1.38 1.49
CA LEU A 101 3.45 2.61 1.62
C LEU A 101 2.08 2.32 1.03
N THR A 102 1.03 2.41 1.86
CA THR A 102 -0.33 2.06 1.46
C THR A 102 -1.33 3.16 1.73
N HIS A 103 -2.22 3.36 0.78
CA HIS A 103 -3.49 4.02 0.96
C HIS A 103 -4.54 2.93 1.18
N PRO A 104 -5.07 2.79 2.41
CA PRO A 104 -6.02 1.73 2.73
C PRO A 104 -7.14 1.61 1.69
N PHE A 105 -7.45 0.38 1.26
CA PHE A 105 -8.48 0.09 0.26
C PHE A 105 -8.23 0.67 -1.15
N ARG A 106 -7.04 1.22 -1.42
CA ARG A 106 -6.71 1.87 -2.70
C ARG A 106 -5.48 1.27 -3.35
N GLU A 107 -4.29 1.76 -3.06
CA GLU A 107 -3.08 1.28 -3.71
C GLU A 107 -1.94 1.16 -2.70
N SER A 108 -1.00 0.28 -3.03
CA SER A 108 0.20 0.05 -2.23
C SER A 108 1.43 0.09 -3.11
N ILE A 109 2.53 0.61 -2.58
CA ILE A 109 3.87 0.47 -3.14
C ILE A 109 4.69 -0.34 -2.16
N PHE A 110 5.23 -1.47 -2.61
CA PHE A 110 6.24 -2.25 -1.89
C PHE A 110 7.63 -1.84 -2.37
N ILE A 111 8.52 -1.57 -1.43
CA ILE A 111 9.87 -1.07 -1.65
C ILE A 111 10.82 -2.05 -0.98
N ASN A 112 11.54 -2.80 -1.79
CA ASN A 112 12.59 -3.70 -1.36
C ASN A 112 13.94 -3.06 -1.61
N GLY A 113 14.82 -3.06 -0.60
CA GLY A 113 16.21 -2.62 -0.77
C GLY A 113 17.18 -3.75 -0.47
N PHE A 114 18.13 -3.96 -1.37
CA PHE A 114 19.28 -4.81 -1.19
C PHE A 114 20.54 -3.94 -1.05
N ILE A 115 21.20 -4.07 0.10
CA ILE A 115 22.44 -3.37 0.42
C ILE A 115 23.54 -4.45 0.51
N PRO A 116 24.65 -4.32 -0.23
CA PRO A 116 25.73 -5.30 -0.19
C PRO A 116 26.45 -5.23 1.15
N SER A 117 26.54 -6.37 1.85
CA SER A 117 27.24 -6.47 3.13
C SER A 117 28.68 -6.99 2.99
N SER A 118 29.04 -7.47 1.80
CA SER A 118 30.36 -8.03 1.51
C SER A 118 30.89 -7.52 0.19
N ALA A 119 32.21 -7.43 0.04
CA ALA A 119 32.86 -7.00 -1.20
C ALA A 119 32.54 -7.92 -2.41
N LYS A 120 32.05 -9.14 -2.15
CA LYS A 120 31.61 -10.07 -3.21
C LYS A 120 30.25 -9.69 -3.80
N ASP A 121 29.44 -8.98 -3.03
CA ASP A 121 28.10 -8.54 -3.40
C ASP A 121 28.08 -7.11 -3.92
N ASP A 122 29.26 -6.51 -4.08
CA ASP A 122 29.43 -5.13 -4.48
C ASP A 122 28.74 -4.84 -5.82
N ILE A 123 28.01 -3.72 -5.90
CA ILE A 123 27.09 -3.43 -7.00
C ILE A 123 27.79 -2.52 -8.00
N TRP A 124 28.32 -3.12 -9.05
CA TRP A 124 28.89 -2.41 -10.20
C TRP A 124 28.00 -2.58 -11.42
N TYR A 125 27.50 -1.47 -11.96
CA TYR A 125 26.69 -1.49 -13.16
C TYR A 125 27.19 -0.46 -14.18
N LYS A 126 27.57 -0.93 -15.37
CA LYS A 126 28.16 -0.12 -16.46
C LYS A 126 29.36 0.73 -16.02
N GLY A 127 30.22 0.18 -15.16
CA GLY A 127 31.42 0.86 -14.67
C GLY A 127 31.19 1.90 -13.57
N ARG A 128 29.96 2.06 -13.07
CA ARG A 128 29.63 2.88 -11.89
C ARG A 128 29.25 1.97 -10.72
N HIS A 129 29.82 2.27 -9.55
CA HIS A 129 29.45 1.66 -8.29
C HIS A 129 28.15 2.27 -7.75
N TYR A 130 27.33 1.47 -7.09
CA TYR A 130 26.09 1.89 -6.42
C TYR A 130 25.99 1.33 -5.01
N GLU A 131 25.47 2.12 -4.08
CA GLU A 131 25.33 1.72 -2.68
C GLU A 131 24.23 0.69 -2.45
N GLN A 132 23.14 0.74 -3.24
CA GLN A 132 22.07 -0.24 -3.12
C GLN A 132 21.31 -0.50 -4.42
N LYS A 133 20.64 -1.66 -4.46
CA LYS A 133 19.65 -2.00 -5.47
C LYS A 133 18.27 -2.00 -4.84
N ILE A 134 17.39 -1.14 -5.34
CA ILE A 134 15.99 -1.11 -4.94
C ILE A 134 15.13 -1.83 -5.95
N THR A 135 14.07 -2.50 -5.50
CA THR A 135 13.02 -3.05 -6.35
C THR A 135 11.67 -2.56 -5.84
N VAL A 136 10.94 -1.92 -6.73
CA VAL A 136 9.64 -1.33 -6.41
C VAL A 136 8.55 -2.11 -7.10
N ARG A 137 7.57 -2.58 -6.33
CA ARG A 137 6.36 -3.22 -6.82
C ARG A 137 5.16 -2.34 -6.50
N PHE A 138 4.45 -1.91 -7.53
CA PHE A 138 3.21 -1.14 -7.40
C PHE A 138 2.00 -2.08 -7.45
N VAL A 139 1.03 -1.89 -6.56
CA VAL A 139 -0.22 -2.65 -6.55
C VAL A 139 -1.37 -1.65 -6.68
N PRO A 140 -1.80 -1.36 -7.92
CA PRO A 140 -2.95 -0.50 -8.15
C PRO A 140 -4.25 -1.26 -7.82
N SER A 141 -5.31 -0.51 -7.54
CA SER A 141 -6.67 -1.06 -7.52
C SER A 141 -7.54 -0.26 -8.49
N MET A 142 -8.39 -0.98 -9.21
CA MET A 142 -9.28 -0.36 -10.20
C MET A 142 -10.43 0.35 -9.49
N ILE A 143 -10.73 1.58 -9.92
CA ILE A 143 -11.80 2.41 -9.33
C ILE A 143 -13.15 1.66 -9.26
N VAL A 144 -13.48 0.89 -10.31
CA VAL A 144 -14.71 0.08 -10.35
C VAL A 144 -14.74 -0.97 -9.24
N ARG A 145 -13.62 -1.67 -9.00
CA ARG A 145 -13.51 -2.67 -7.93
C ARG A 145 -13.58 -2.01 -6.54
N ARG A 146 -12.93 -0.85 -6.37
CA ARG A 146 -13.00 -0.06 -5.14
C ARG A 146 -14.46 0.30 -4.82
N ILE A 147 -15.18 0.89 -5.78
CA ILE A 147 -16.56 1.31 -5.58
C ILE A 147 -17.45 0.10 -5.29
N LEU A 148 -17.36 -0.96 -6.09
CA LEU A 148 -18.20 -2.15 -5.94
C LEU A 148 -18.04 -2.81 -4.55
N ILE A 149 -16.80 -3.10 -4.15
CA ILE A 149 -16.53 -3.74 -2.85
C ILE A 149 -16.99 -2.85 -1.70
N ASN A 150 -16.82 -1.53 -1.82
CA ASN A 150 -17.22 -0.61 -0.78
C ASN A 150 -18.73 -0.45 -0.69
N VAL A 151 -19.45 -0.36 -1.82
CA VAL A 151 -20.92 -0.33 -1.80
C VAL A 151 -21.48 -1.61 -1.16
N ILE A 152 -20.94 -2.78 -1.51
CA ILE A 152 -21.36 -4.05 -0.89
C ILE A 152 -21.07 -4.03 0.61
N THR A 153 -19.86 -3.63 1.02
CA THR A 153 -19.47 -3.51 2.43
C THR A 153 -20.40 -2.56 3.19
N LEU A 154 -20.78 -1.43 2.58
CA LEU A 154 -21.68 -0.45 3.18
C LEU A 154 -23.14 -0.93 3.24
N VAL A 155 -23.60 -1.73 2.29
CA VAL A 155 -24.95 -2.32 2.38
C VAL A 155 -24.99 -3.38 3.47
N LEU A 156 -24.01 -4.29 3.50
CA LEU A 156 -23.94 -5.34 4.51
C LEU A 156 -23.70 -4.78 5.92
N GLY A 157 -22.83 -3.78 6.05
CA GLY A 157 -22.59 -3.09 7.32
C GLY A 157 -23.86 -2.42 7.84
N TRP A 158 -24.66 -1.82 6.96
CA TRP A 158 -25.95 -1.24 7.35
C TRP A 158 -26.95 -2.29 7.83
N MET A 159 -27.02 -3.45 7.17
CA MET A 159 -27.86 -4.57 7.61
C MET A 159 -27.46 -5.04 9.02
N ILE A 160 -26.15 -5.23 9.25
CA ILE A 160 -25.62 -5.65 10.56
C ILE A 160 -25.97 -4.64 11.65
N VAL A 161 -25.78 -3.33 11.39
CA VAL A 161 -26.12 -2.28 12.37
C VAL A 161 -27.61 -2.30 12.71
N ASN A 162 -28.49 -2.50 11.72
CA ASN A 162 -29.93 -2.55 11.96
C ASN A 162 -30.33 -3.77 12.80
N GLU A 163 -29.80 -4.96 12.46
CA GLU A 163 -30.03 -6.18 13.23
C GLU A 163 -29.53 -6.04 14.67
N TRP A 164 -28.36 -5.43 14.85
CA TRP A 164 -27.81 -5.20 16.20
C TRP A 164 -28.67 -4.23 17.01
N VAL A 165 -29.13 -3.13 16.41
CA VAL A 165 -30.04 -2.18 17.08
C VAL A 165 -31.39 -2.83 17.43
N TYR A 166 -31.89 -3.72 16.57
CA TYR A 166 -33.10 -4.50 16.85
C TYR A 166 -32.87 -5.45 18.03
N PHE A 167 -31.80 -6.24 17.99
CA PHE A 167 -31.43 -7.17 19.05
C PHE A 167 -31.28 -6.48 20.41
N VAL A 168 -30.52 -5.38 20.49
CA VAL A 168 -30.29 -4.65 21.75
C VAL A 168 -31.60 -4.12 22.34
N LYS A 169 -32.54 -3.65 21.51
CA LYS A 169 -33.84 -3.19 22.00
C LYS A 169 -34.69 -4.33 22.55
N ASN A 170 -34.69 -5.48 21.89
CA ASN A 170 -35.48 -6.64 22.33
C ASN A 170 -34.85 -7.36 23.53
N SER A 171 -33.52 -7.42 23.64
CA SER A 171 -32.85 -8.06 24.78
C SER A 171 -32.98 -7.25 26.07
N LEU A 172 -32.98 -5.92 25.98
CA LEU A 172 -33.26 -5.03 27.12
C LEU A 172 -34.70 -5.16 27.66
N TRP A 173 -35.62 -5.76 26.89
CA TRP A 173 -36.98 -6.04 27.36
C TRP A 173 -37.06 -7.31 28.22
N ILE A 174 -36.12 -8.25 28.09
CA ILE A 174 -36.10 -9.51 28.85
C ILE A 174 -35.62 -9.30 30.30
N PHE A 175 -34.89 -8.21 30.56
CA PHE A 175 -34.34 -7.86 31.89
C PHE A 175 -35.15 -6.79 32.64
N ARG A 176 -36.37 -6.48 32.20
CA ARG A 176 -37.33 -5.60 32.89
C ARG A 176 -38.59 -6.36 33.24
#